data_AF-A0A519Y044-F1
#
_entry.id   AF-A0A519Y044-F1
#
_cell.length_a   1.000
_cell.length_b   1.000
_cell.length_c   1.000
_cell.angle_alpha   90.00
_cell.angle_beta   90.00
_cell.angle_gamma   90.00
#
_symmetry.space_group_name_H-M   'P 1'
#
loop_
_entity.id
_entity.type
_entity.pdbx_description
1 polymer ?
#
loop_
_entity_poly.entity_id
_entity_poly.type
_entity_poly.pdbx_seq_one_letter_code
_entity_poly.pdbx_strand_id
1 'polypeptide(L)'
;CSFMGTDKGLRFKTARGRGGVVENIYIKNIYMKDIVDEAIYFDMYYFTKPPAKGEKVVAPVVSAETPQFQNFYISNVVCNGAKKGIFMRGLPEMSIKNISISDVQLKTEKAIEIIEAENIDLRNIKAISSHTKPVVYVESSKNVRLDGLSYTTNSDLLFLINGERTKDIQLKNTNTNSAKSKVEVENGASANVVTFK
;
A
#
# COMPACT_ATOMS: atom_id res chain seq x y z
N CYS A 1 -11.41 -18.22 -1.00
CA CYS A 1 -11.50 -18.43 0.46
C CYS A 1 -12.34 -17.34 1.09
N SER A 2 -12.89 -17.60 2.29
CA SER A 2 -13.65 -16.61 3.07
C SER A 2 -13.00 -16.41 4.43
N PHE A 3 -12.79 -15.16 4.84
CA PHE A 3 -12.25 -14.76 6.14
C PHE A 3 -13.29 -13.93 6.88
N MET A 4 -13.63 -14.31 8.13
CA MET A 4 -14.65 -13.64 8.93
C MET A 4 -14.14 -13.42 10.35
N GLY A 5 -14.11 -12.17 10.81
CA GLY A 5 -13.70 -11.84 12.18
C GLY A 5 -12.21 -12.06 12.49
N THR A 6 -11.37 -12.29 11.48
CA THR A 6 -9.93 -12.54 11.69
C THR A 6 -9.16 -11.25 11.92
N ASP A 7 -8.03 -11.32 12.63
CA ASP A 7 -7.18 -10.15 12.90
C ASP A 7 -6.76 -9.42 11.62
N LYS A 8 -6.31 -10.19 10.61
CA LYS A 8 -5.90 -9.76 9.28
C LYS A 8 -6.56 -10.67 8.24
N GLY A 9 -6.70 -10.18 7.01
CA GLY A 9 -7.09 -11.00 5.85
C GLY A 9 -5.89 -11.78 5.29
N LEU A 10 -5.23 -11.22 4.27
CA LEU A 10 -3.97 -11.74 3.75
C LEU A 10 -2.81 -11.13 4.54
N ARG A 11 -1.95 -11.98 5.12
CA ARG A 11 -0.90 -11.54 6.05
C ARG A 11 0.48 -12.05 5.66
N PHE A 12 1.34 -11.15 5.21
CA PHE A 12 2.76 -11.40 4.93
C PHE A 12 3.62 -10.60 5.89
N LYS A 13 4.46 -11.28 6.66
CA LYS A 13 5.27 -10.66 7.71
C LYS A 13 6.67 -11.24 7.75
N THR A 14 7.66 -10.38 7.91
CA THR A 14 9.06 -10.76 8.12
C THR A 14 9.79 -9.68 8.92
N ALA A 15 11.05 -9.92 9.24
CA ALA A 15 11.91 -9.00 9.97
C ALA A 15 13.37 -9.20 9.53
N ARG A 16 14.21 -8.17 9.69
CA ARG A 16 15.67 -8.29 9.59
C ARG A 16 16.17 -9.43 10.49
N GLY A 17 17.21 -10.15 10.06
CA GLY A 17 17.72 -11.33 10.77
C GLY A 17 17.12 -12.65 10.24
N ARG A 18 15.98 -12.61 9.52
CA ARG A 18 15.33 -13.81 8.99
C ARG A 18 15.85 -14.21 7.62
N GLY A 19 16.34 -13.25 6.85
CA GLY A 19 16.72 -13.47 5.46
C GLY A 19 15.60 -14.04 4.61
N GLY A 20 15.99 -14.67 3.51
CA GLY A 20 15.09 -15.38 2.61
C GLY A 20 14.24 -14.48 1.74
N VAL A 21 13.61 -15.10 0.74
CA VAL A 21 12.74 -14.44 -0.23
C VAL A 21 11.39 -15.14 -0.21
N VAL A 22 10.31 -14.36 -0.14
CA VAL A 22 8.96 -14.86 -0.44
C VAL A 22 8.56 -14.27 -1.77
N GLU A 23 8.34 -15.15 -2.74
CA GLU A 23 8.01 -14.74 -4.10
C GLU A 23 7.13 -15.74 -4.85
N ASN A 24 6.57 -15.26 -5.97
CA ASN A 24 5.70 -16.03 -6.85
C ASN A 24 4.43 -16.49 -6.12
N ILE A 25 3.82 -15.56 -5.40
CA ILE A 25 2.60 -15.79 -4.64
C ILE A 25 1.39 -15.36 -5.47
N TYR A 26 0.44 -16.28 -5.65
CA TYR A 26 -0.77 -16.09 -6.45
C TYR A 26 -2.00 -16.27 -5.56
N ILE A 27 -2.82 -15.23 -5.45
CA ILE A 27 -4.02 -15.23 -4.61
C ILE A 27 -5.19 -14.72 -5.44
N LYS A 28 -6.27 -15.48 -5.44
CA LYS A 28 -7.49 -15.11 -6.15
C LYS A 28 -8.74 -15.50 -5.38
N ASN A 29 -9.83 -14.79 -5.66
CA ASN A 29 -11.18 -15.13 -5.19
C ASN A 29 -11.27 -15.17 -3.66
N ILE A 30 -11.04 -14.00 -3.06
CA ILE A 30 -11.05 -13.84 -1.60
C ILE A 30 -12.24 -12.97 -1.17
N TYR A 31 -13.00 -13.48 -0.21
CA TYR A 31 -14.04 -12.71 0.48
C TYR A 31 -13.63 -12.48 1.93
N MET A 32 -13.78 -11.27 2.42
CA MET A 32 -13.45 -10.87 3.78
C MET A 32 -14.59 -10.07 4.40
N LYS A 33 -14.90 -10.35 5.66
CA LYS A 33 -15.90 -9.62 6.43
C LYS A 33 -15.40 -9.41 7.86
N ASP A 34 -15.58 -8.20 8.37
CA ASP A 34 -15.28 -7.82 9.75
C ASP A 34 -13.83 -8.18 10.16
N ILE A 35 -12.86 -7.82 9.31
CA ILE A 35 -11.44 -7.99 9.61
C ILE A 35 -11.03 -6.94 10.65
N VAL A 36 -10.30 -7.33 11.69
CA VAL A 36 -10.01 -6.43 12.82
C VAL A 36 -9.12 -5.27 12.41
N ASP A 37 -8.07 -5.53 11.63
CA ASP A 37 -7.07 -4.51 11.28
C ASP A 37 -6.90 -4.35 9.77
N GLU A 38 -6.13 -5.20 9.07
CA GLU A 38 -5.84 -5.00 7.64
C GLU A 38 -6.32 -6.15 6.76
N ALA A 39 -6.99 -5.80 5.65
CA ALA A 39 -7.46 -6.77 4.67
C ALA A 39 -6.30 -7.40 3.88
N ILE A 40 -5.39 -6.58 3.37
CA ILE A 40 -4.15 -7.01 2.70
C ILE A 40 -2.97 -6.36 3.41
N TYR A 41 -2.12 -7.18 4.03
CA TYR A 41 -1.04 -6.75 4.92
C TYR A 41 0.30 -7.31 4.47
N PHE A 42 1.25 -6.42 4.22
CA PHE A 42 2.67 -6.71 4.06
C PHE A 42 3.49 -5.86 5.03
N ASP A 43 4.34 -6.50 5.84
CA ASP A 43 5.19 -5.77 6.78
C ASP A 43 6.52 -6.47 7.02
N MET A 44 7.61 -5.77 6.70
CA MET A 44 8.98 -6.24 6.92
C MET A 44 9.58 -5.76 8.26
N TYR A 45 8.79 -5.06 9.10
CA TYR A 45 9.17 -4.64 10.45
C TYR A 45 8.54 -5.49 11.56
N TYR A 46 8.21 -6.76 11.31
CA TYR A 46 7.52 -7.58 12.31
C TYR A 46 8.29 -7.67 13.65
N PHE A 47 7.62 -7.32 14.76
CA PHE A 47 8.20 -7.18 16.11
C PHE A 47 9.35 -6.17 16.26
N THR A 48 9.54 -5.29 15.27
CA THR A 48 10.55 -4.23 15.33
C THR A 48 9.87 -2.88 15.13
N LYS A 49 10.47 -1.82 15.68
CA LYS A 49 9.91 -0.48 15.54
C LYS A 49 10.32 0.08 14.17
N PRO A 50 9.37 0.42 13.27
CA PRO A 50 9.69 1.18 12.08
C PRO A 50 10.14 2.61 12.46
N PRO A 51 10.91 3.30 11.61
CA PRO A 51 11.19 4.72 11.79
C PRO A 51 9.91 5.52 11.97
N ALA A 52 9.96 6.59 12.76
CA ALA A 52 8.85 7.53 12.83
C ALA A 52 8.68 8.24 11.49
N LYS A 53 7.46 8.72 11.20
CA LYS A 53 7.16 9.49 9.98
C LYS A 53 8.07 10.71 9.91
N GLY A 54 8.81 10.87 8.80
CA GLY A 54 9.74 11.98 8.58
C GLY A 54 11.10 11.84 9.30
N GLU A 55 11.34 10.75 10.02
CA GLU A 55 12.65 10.46 10.59
C GLU A 55 13.64 10.13 9.47
N LYS A 56 14.86 10.68 9.55
CA LYS A 56 15.90 10.37 8.58
C LYS A 56 16.33 8.92 8.75
N VAL A 57 16.00 8.09 7.76
CA VAL A 57 16.29 6.66 7.80
C VAL A 57 17.68 6.37 7.25
N VAL A 58 18.57 5.86 8.11
CA VAL A 58 19.84 5.26 7.67
C VAL A 58 19.58 3.81 7.31
N ALA A 59 19.70 3.49 6.02
CA ALA A 59 19.54 2.13 5.52
C ALA A 59 20.73 1.26 5.96
N PRO A 60 20.51 0.14 6.69
CA PRO A 60 21.55 -0.84 6.97
C PRO A 60 22.13 -1.44 5.69
N VAL A 61 23.32 -2.04 5.80
CA VAL A 61 23.91 -2.82 4.70
C VAL A 61 23.07 -4.07 4.47
N VAL A 62 22.74 -4.35 3.20
CA VAL A 62 22.04 -5.58 2.81
C VAL A 62 22.93 -6.79 3.09
N SER A 63 22.36 -7.81 3.72
CA SER A 63 23.02 -9.09 4.00
C SER A 63 22.11 -10.27 3.64
N ALA A 64 22.62 -11.50 3.79
CA ALA A 64 21.81 -12.71 3.64
C ALA A 64 20.61 -12.76 4.61
N GLU A 65 20.65 -11.97 5.69
CA GLU A 65 19.60 -11.85 6.69
C GLU A 65 18.59 -10.72 6.40
N THR A 66 18.80 -9.95 5.35
CA THR A 66 17.83 -8.97 4.84
C THR A 66 16.72 -9.72 4.09
N PRO A 67 15.49 -9.79 4.61
CA PRO A 67 14.42 -10.52 3.95
C PRO A 67 13.92 -9.77 2.72
N GLN A 68 13.22 -10.46 1.83
CA GLN A 68 12.59 -9.81 0.68
C GLN A 68 11.19 -10.36 0.35
N PHE A 69 10.26 -9.45 0.03
CA PHE A 69 8.98 -9.77 -0.59
C PHE A 69 8.98 -9.28 -2.03
N GLN A 70 8.81 -10.19 -2.99
CA GLN A 70 8.74 -9.84 -4.40
C GLN A 70 7.74 -10.69 -5.18
N ASN A 71 7.22 -10.19 -6.30
CA ASN A 71 6.40 -10.97 -7.25
C ASN A 71 5.14 -11.57 -6.61
N PHE A 72 4.19 -10.68 -6.25
CA PHE A 72 2.88 -11.08 -5.74
C PHE A 72 1.78 -10.68 -6.74
N TYR A 73 0.81 -11.58 -6.91
CA TYR A 73 -0.32 -11.42 -7.82
C TYR A 73 -1.61 -11.70 -7.05
N ILE A 74 -2.35 -10.64 -6.72
CA ILE A 74 -3.60 -10.72 -5.96
C ILE A 74 -4.74 -10.23 -6.84
N SER A 75 -5.80 -11.04 -6.99
CA SER A 75 -6.94 -10.65 -7.84
C SER A 75 -8.28 -11.03 -7.24
N ASN A 76 -9.34 -10.30 -7.59
CA ASN A 76 -10.72 -10.60 -7.20
C ASN A 76 -10.88 -10.74 -5.68
N VAL A 77 -10.73 -9.62 -4.98
CA VAL A 77 -10.84 -9.54 -3.51
C VAL A 77 -11.98 -8.61 -3.12
N VAL A 78 -12.84 -9.07 -2.23
CA VAL A 78 -13.90 -8.24 -1.63
C VAL A 78 -13.70 -8.22 -0.12
N CYS A 79 -13.57 -7.02 0.45
CA CYS A 79 -13.49 -6.82 1.89
C CYS A 79 -14.55 -5.86 2.39
N ASN A 80 -15.42 -6.33 3.28
CA ASN A 80 -16.44 -5.54 3.96
C ASN A 80 -16.10 -5.43 5.45
N GLY A 81 -15.40 -4.37 5.82
CA GLY A 81 -14.96 -4.11 7.19
C GLY A 81 -13.49 -4.47 7.41
N ALA A 82 -12.64 -3.44 7.55
CA ALA A 82 -11.28 -3.49 8.09
C ALA A 82 -10.83 -2.07 8.47
N LYS A 83 -9.86 -1.92 9.38
CA LYS A 83 -9.23 -0.61 9.64
C LYS A 83 -8.41 -0.12 8.45
N LYS A 84 -7.70 -1.01 7.74
CA LYS A 84 -7.03 -0.66 6.49
C LYS A 84 -7.32 -1.65 5.38
N GLY A 85 -7.45 -1.13 4.16
CA GLY A 85 -7.62 -1.94 2.96
C GLY A 85 -6.31 -2.62 2.55
N ILE A 86 -5.43 -1.85 1.90
CA ILE A 86 -4.12 -2.31 1.46
C ILE A 86 -3.06 -1.59 2.28
N PHE A 87 -2.25 -2.35 3.00
CA PHE A 87 -1.09 -1.86 3.73
C PHE A 87 0.15 -2.62 3.30
N MET A 88 1.17 -1.90 2.84
CA MET A 88 2.49 -2.48 2.58
C MET A 88 3.60 -1.59 3.14
N ARG A 89 4.54 -2.22 3.85
CA ARG A 89 5.73 -1.58 4.37
C ARG A 89 6.98 -2.45 4.18
N GLY A 90 7.84 -2.01 3.26
CA GLY A 90 9.15 -2.60 3.03
C GLY A 90 10.24 -2.01 3.92
N LEU A 91 11.50 -2.27 3.57
CA LEU A 91 12.68 -1.73 4.24
C LEU A 91 13.37 -0.68 3.34
N PRO A 92 14.02 0.34 3.90
CA PRO A 92 14.77 1.35 3.13
C PRO A 92 15.94 0.77 2.32
N GLU A 93 16.55 -0.32 2.77
CA GLU A 93 17.59 -1.06 2.05
C GLU A 93 17.03 -2.15 1.11
N MET A 94 15.75 -2.52 1.27
CA MET A 94 15.11 -3.62 0.56
C MET A 94 13.59 -3.41 0.48
N SER A 95 13.17 -2.68 -0.55
CA SER A 95 11.76 -2.37 -0.77
C SER A 95 10.96 -3.62 -1.16
N ILE A 96 9.68 -3.67 -0.76
CA ILE A 96 8.72 -4.62 -1.33
C ILE A 96 8.63 -4.33 -2.82
N LYS A 97 8.77 -5.34 -3.69
CA LYS A 97 8.80 -5.08 -5.14
C LYS A 97 7.90 -5.97 -6.00
N ASN A 98 7.45 -5.44 -7.13
CA ASN A 98 6.68 -6.18 -8.14
C ASN A 98 5.39 -6.80 -7.57
N ILE A 99 4.48 -5.94 -7.10
CA ILE A 99 3.19 -6.36 -6.56
C ILE A 99 2.10 -5.93 -7.55
N SER A 100 1.32 -6.90 -8.05
CA SER A 100 0.15 -6.64 -8.87
C SER A 100 -1.11 -7.01 -8.11
N ILE A 101 -2.01 -6.04 -7.92
CA ILE A 101 -3.30 -6.23 -7.27
C ILE A 101 -4.39 -5.74 -8.21
N SER A 102 -5.34 -6.60 -8.57
CA SER A 102 -6.44 -6.24 -9.47
C SER A 102 -7.82 -6.63 -8.95
N ASP A 103 -8.84 -5.88 -9.36
CA ASP A 103 -10.25 -6.20 -9.14
C ASP A 103 -10.58 -6.35 -7.66
N VAL A 104 -10.38 -5.27 -6.91
CA VAL A 104 -10.53 -5.26 -5.44
C VAL A 104 -11.60 -4.28 -5.01
N GLN A 105 -12.51 -4.73 -4.14
CA GLN A 105 -13.50 -3.89 -3.48
C GLN A 105 -13.23 -3.84 -1.98
N LEU A 106 -13.04 -2.63 -1.45
CA LEU A 106 -12.69 -2.38 -0.05
C LEU A 106 -13.74 -1.45 0.57
N LYS A 107 -14.31 -1.86 1.69
CA LYS A 107 -15.01 -0.98 2.63
C LYS A 107 -14.24 -0.97 3.95
N THR A 108 -13.51 0.10 4.22
CA THR A 108 -12.52 0.16 5.32
C THR A 108 -12.46 1.53 5.99
N GLU A 109 -11.72 1.68 7.09
CA GLU A 109 -11.48 3.02 7.65
C GLU A 109 -10.47 3.79 6.79
N LYS A 110 -9.29 3.21 6.53
CA LYS A 110 -8.27 3.73 5.62
C LYS A 110 -8.18 2.87 4.36
N ALA A 111 -7.95 3.49 3.21
CA ALA A 111 -7.92 2.78 1.94
C ALA A 111 -6.56 2.14 1.64
N ILE A 112 -5.53 2.93 1.30
CA ILE A 112 -4.26 2.41 0.78
C ILE A 112 -3.08 3.14 1.43
N GLU A 113 -2.12 2.38 1.97
CA GLU A 113 -0.83 2.88 2.48
C GLU A 113 0.32 2.05 1.87
N ILE A 114 1.24 2.73 1.18
CA ILE A 114 2.39 2.14 0.46
C ILE A 114 3.67 2.79 0.96
N ILE A 115 4.54 2.01 1.61
CA ILE A 115 5.76 2.51 2.26
C ILE A 115 6.95 1.64 1.85
N GLU A 116 8.03 2.26 1.39
CA GLU A 116 9.25 1.56 0.94
C GLU A 116 8.93 0.43 -0.05
N ALA A 117 8.28 0.80 -1.16
CA ALA A 117 7.82 -0.13 -2.18
C ALA A 117 8.25 0.30 -3.59
N GLU A 118 8.46 -0.67 -4.47
CA GLU A 118 8.88 -0.46 -5.86
C GLU A 118 8.04 -1.29 -6.83
N ASN A 119 7.66 -0.72 -7.98
CA ASN A 119 6.90 -1.43 -9.02
C ASN A 119 5.58 -2.02 -8.48
N ILE A 120 4.70 -1.14 -7.99
CA ILE A 120 3.39 -1.51 -7.47
C ILE A 120 2.34 -1.17 -8.51
N ASP A 121 1.54 -2.16 -8.92
CA ASP A 121 0.49 -2.01 -9.92
C ASP A 121 -0.87 -2.37 -9.32
N LEU A 122 -1.70 -1.35 -9.07
CA LEU A 122 -3.05 -1.48 -8.55
C LEU A 122 -4.06 -1.18 -9.65
N ARG A 123 -4.87 -2.16 -10.06
CA ARG A 123 -5.81 -2.03 -11.18
C ARG A 123 -7.25 -2.30 -10.72
N ASN A 124 -8.19 -1.46 -11.15
CA ASN A 124 -9.61 -1.62 -10.83
C ASN A 124 -9.87 -1.79 -9.32
N ILE A 125 -9.44 -0.79 -8.53
CA ILE A 125 -9.62 -0.79 -7.08
C ILE A 125 -10.79 0.12 -6.73
N LYS A 126 -11.80 -0.41 -6.04
CA LYS A 126 -12.90 0.36 -5.46
C LYS A 126 -12.69 0.48 -3.95
N ALA A 127 -12.30 1.66 -3.48
CA ALA A 127 -11.98 1.93 -2.09
C ALA A 127 -13.00 2.88 -1.43
N ILE A 128 -13.97 2.32 -0.73
CA ILE A 128 -14.93 3.07 0.09
C ILE A 128 -14.37 3.19 1.51
N SER A 129 -13.66 4.29 1.79
CA SER A 129 -13.06 4.57 3.09
C SER A 129 -13.82 5.64 3.88
N SER A 130 -13.86 5.51 5.22
CA SER A 130 -14.41 6.55 6.11
C SER A 130 -13.40 7.64 6.43
N HIS A 131 -12.11 7.32 6.48
CA HIS A 131 -11.01 8.28 6.53
C HIS A 131 -10.55 8.57 5.10
N THR A 132 -10.60 9.85 4.73
CA THR A 132 -10.34 10.31 3.35
C THR A 132 -9.22 11.35 3.27
N LYS A 133 -8.44 11.51 4.35
CA LYS A 133 -7.25 12.36 4.39
C LYS A 133 -6.01 11.56 4.84
N PRO A 134 -5.29 10.88 3.93
CA PRO A 134 -5.56 10.70 2.50
C PRO A 134 -6.38 9.44 2.17
N VAL A 135 -6.80 9.30 0.90
CA VAL A 135 -7.24 8.02 0.32
C VAL A 135 -6.04 7.11 0.04
N VAL A 136 -4.98 7.66 -0.57
CA VAL A 136 -3.75 6.92 -0.90
C VAL A 136 -2.57 7.63 -0.25
N TYR A 137 -1.90 6.92 0.65
CA TYR A 137 -0.63 7.35 1.23
C TYR A 137 0.53 6.64 0.54
N VAL A 138 1.53 7.39 0.12
CA VAL A 138 2.76 6.84 -0.49
C VAL A 138 3.98 7.46 0.16
N GLU A 139 4.90 6.63 0.65
CA GLU A 139 6.13 7.07 1.30
C GLU A 139 7.36 6.29 0.80
N SER A 140 8.44 7.01 0.50
CA SER A 140 9.72 6.49 0.02
C SER A 140 9.58 5.39 -1.04
N SER A 141 8.62 5.54 -1.96
CA SER A 141 8.26 4.49 -2.91
C SER A 141 8.39 4.96 -4.36
N LYS A 142 8.71 4.03 -5.28
CA LYS A 142 8.96 4.36 -6.69
C LYS A 142 8.16 3.48 -7.65
N ASN A 143 7.75 4.06 -8.77
CA ASN A 143 7.00 3.37 -9.82
C ASN A 143 5.72 2.71 -9.27
N VAL A 144 4.82 3.53 -8.74
CA VAL A 144 3.51 3.10 -8.23
C VAL A 144 2.46 3.53 -9.25
N ARG A 145 1.73 2.56 -9.81
CA ARG A 145 0.65 2.79 -10.76
C ARG A 145 -0.68 2.41 -10.15
N LEU A 146 -1.63 3.33 -10.18
CA LEU A 146 -3.03 3.10 -9.89
C LEU A 146 -3.83 3.34 -11.17
N ASP A 147 -4.57 2.35 -11.64
CA ASP A 147 -5.35 2.43 -12.89
C ASP A 147 -6.79 2.01 -12.62
N GLY A 148 -7.74 2.94 -12.80
CA GLY A 148 -9.16 2.69 -12.49
C GLY A 148 -9.44 2.66 -10.98
N LEU A 149 -8.84 3.56 -10.20
CA LEU A 149 -9.19 3.72 -8.79
C LEU A 149 -10.56 4.43 -8.69
N SER A 150 -11.52 3.80 -8.05
CA SER A 150 -12.76 4.46 -7.58
C SER A 150 -12.69 4.61 -6.07
N TYR A 151 -13.05 5.78 -5.55
CA TYR A 151 -12.93 6.06 -4.11
C TYR A 151 -14.13 6.86 -3.57
N THR A 152 -14.24 6.99 -2.24
CA THR A 152 -15.33 7.72 -1.58
C THR A 152 -15.46 9.14 -2.14
N THR A 153 -16.67 9.53 -2.56
CA THR A 153 -16.95 10.89 -3.04
C THR A 153 -16.79 11.92 -1.93
N ASN A 154 -16.40 13.15 -2.27
CA ASN A 154 -16.10 14.23 -1.32
C ASN A 154 -14.93 13.91 -0.36
N SER A 155 -13.99 13.06 -0.81
CA SER A 155 -12.76 12.77 -0.05
C SER A 155 -11.96 14.05 0.19
N ASP A 156 -11.36 14.20 1.37
CA ASP A 156 -10.60 15.41 1.70
C ASP A 156 -9.30 15.53 0.91
N LEU A 157 -8.57 14.41 0.76
CA LEU A 157 -7.29 14.37 0.06
C LEU A 157 -7.10 13.04 -0.67
N LEU A 158 -6.83 13.09 -1.98
CA LEU A 158 -6.58 11.88 -2.75
C LEU A 158 -5.21 11.26 -2.44
N PHE A 159 -4.12 12.01 -2.64
CA PHE A 159 -2.76 11.57 -2.35
C PHE A 159 -2.10 12.39 -1.24
N LEU A 160 -1.48 11.69 -0.29
CA LEU A 160 -0.40 12.25 0.52
C LEU A 160 0.90 11.56 0.12
N ILE A 161 1.84 12.34 -0.39
CA ILE A 161 3.15 11.87 -0.84
C ILE A 161 4.19 12.30 0.18
N ASN A 162 4.98 11.35 0.68
CA ASN A 162 5.93 11.60 1.73
C ASN A 162 7.34 11.10 1.38
N GLY A 163 8.37 11.85 1.78
CA GLY A 163 9.77 11.47 1.62
C GLY A 163 10.36 11.79 0.25
N GLU A 164 11.58 12.34 0.27
CA GLU A 164 12.36 12.73 -0.93
C GLU A 164 12.62 11.60 -1.93
N ARG A 165 12.57 10.34 -1.48
CA ARG A 165 12.76 9.15 -2.33
C ARG A 165 11.53 8.76 -3.13
N THR A 166 10.36 9.36 -2.85
CA THR A 166 9.13 9.03 -3.56
C THR A 166 9.15 9.61 -4.96
N LYS A 167 8.93 8.76 -5.98
CA LYS A 167 8.94 9.18 -7.39
C LYS A 167 8.06 8.30 -8.29
N ASP A 168 7.72 8.82 -9.46
CA ASP A 168 7.02 8.07 -10.51
C ASP A 168 5.69 7.44 -10.05
N ILE A 169 4.81 8.27 -9.48
CA ILE A 169 3.47 7.88 -9.07
C ILE A 169 2.50 8.21 -10.20
N GLN A 170 1.77 7.22 -10.69
CA GLN A 170 0.87 7.37 -11.83
C GLN A 170 -0.56 7.03 -11.41
N LEU A 171 -1.48 7.95 -11.60
CA LEU A 171 -2.92 7.70 -11.50
C LEU A 171 -3.53 7.77 -12.89
N LYS A 172 -4.22 6.70 -13.29
CA LYS A 172 -4.87 6.54 -14.59
C LYS A 172 -6.36 6.28 -14.44
N ASN A 173 -7.15 6.72 -15.43
CA ASN A 173 -8.55 6.33 -15.61
C ASN A 173 -9.39 6.51 -14.33
N THR A 174 -9.12 7.58 -13.58
CA THR A 174 -9.71 7.83 -12.26
C THR A 174 -10.31 9.23 -12.22
N ASN A 175 -11.56 9.37 -11.76
CA ASN A 175 -12.16 10.67 -11.55
C ASN A 175 -11.53 11.36 -10.34
N THR A 176 -10.55 12.22 -10.58
CA THR A 176 -9.84 12.97 -9.53
C THR A 176 -10.67 14.09 -8.89
N ASN A 177 -11.80 14.46 -9.49
CA ASN A 177 -12.65 15.55 -8.98
C ASN A 177 -13.54 15.10 -7.81
N SER A 178 -13.52 13.82 -7.45
CA SER A 178 -14.20 13.29 -6.26
C SER A 178 -13.45 13.59 -4.95
N ALA A 179 -12.28 14.24 -5.01
CA ALA A 179 -11.53 14.72 -3.86
C ALA A 179 -11.43 16.26 -3.84
N LYS A 180 -11.45 16.86 -2.64
CA LYS A 180 -11.29 18.31 -2.43
C LYS A 180 -9.88 18.78 -2.77
N SER A 181 -8.88 18.02 -2.35
CA SER A 181 -7.47 18.19 -2.74
C SER A 181 -6.93 16.93 -3.41
N LYS A 182 -6.09 17.09 -4.43
CA LYS A 182 -5.54 15.95 -5.19
C LYS A 182 -4.22 15.44 -4.61
N VAL A 183 -3.33 16.33 -4.20
CA VAL A 183 -1.99 15.97 -3.71
C VAL A 183 -1.59 16.94 -2.60
N GLU A 184 -1.15 16.40 -1.47
CA GLU A 184 -0.33 17.08 -0.46
C GLU A 184 1.01 16.35 -0.37
N VAL A 185 2.06 17.09 -0.03
CA VAL A 185 3.42 16.55 0.07
C VAL A 185 4.08 16.90 1.40
N GLU A 186 4.92 16.01 1.90
CA GLU A 186 5.64 16.16 3.17
C GLU A 186 7.08 15.63 3.10
N ASN A 187 7.93 16.08 4.04
CA ASN A 187 9.29 15.61 4.27
C ASN A 187 10.16 15.50 3.01
N GLY A 188 10.18 16.58 2.21
CA GLY A 188 11.02 16.69 1.01
C GLY A 188 10.44 16.01 -0.23
N ALA A 189 9.24 15.42 -0.16
CA ALA A 189 8.55 14.95 -1.35
C ALA A 189 8.20 16.11 -2.30
N SER A 190 8.19 15.82 -3.60
CA SER A 190 7.77 16.77 -4.64
C SER A 190 6.38 16.43 -5.15
N ALA A 191 5.51 17.42 -5.34
CA ALA A 191 4.17 17.20 -5.87
C ALA A 191 4.18 16.71 -7.33
N ASN A 192 5.21 17.07 -8.09
CA ASN A 192 5.36 16.73 -9.51
C ASN A 192 5.63 15.23 -9.75
N VAL A 193 5.83 14.45 -8.67
CA VAL A 193 6.01 13.00 -8.78
C VAL A 193 4.71 12.27 -9.09
N VAL A 194 3.56 12.92 -8.91
CA VAL A 194 2.24 12.35 -9.24
C VAL A 194 1.82 12.83 -10.62
N THR A 195 1.67 11.90 -11.55
CA THR A 195 1.12 12.16 -12.89
C THR A 195 -0.30 11.63 -12.98
N PHE A 196 -1.22 12.48 -13.41
CA PHE A 196 -2.62 12.12 -13.69
C PHE A 196 -2.79 11.93 -15.20
N LYS A 197 -3.32 10.78 -15.63
CA LYS A 197 -3.57 10.45 -17.05
C LYS A 197 -4.95 9.86 -17.28
#